data_AF-A0A3D4NJG3-F1
#
_entry.id   AF-A0A3D4NJG3-F1
#
_cell.length_a   1.000
_cell.length_b   1.000
_cell.length_c   1.000
_cell.angle_alpha   90.00
_cell.angle_beta   90.00
_cell.angle_gamma   90.00
#
_symmetry.space_group_name_H-M   'P 1'
#
loop_
_entity.id
_entity.type
_entity.pdbx_description
1 polymer ?
#
loop_
_entity_poly.entity_id
_entity_poly.type
_entity_poly.pdbx_seq_one_letter_code
_entity_poly.pdbx_strand_id
1 'polypeptide(L)'
;MSAIALTRIHSRTRELAPGVIVSLIVAAAASFLCEHYGAPVMLFALLLGMALNFLSGEGSCKAGIEFTARSVLRIGVALLGMRITLEQIVGLGWKPLALVVILVVVTISVSVVAAKVLGFSRLFGMLTGGATAICGASAALALAAALPNHPQKERATLFTVIGVSALSTTAMILYPMICKWLELSPQIAGVFLGGTIHDVAQ
;
A
#
# COMPACT_ATOMS: atom_id res chain seq x y z
N MET A 1 5.76 -40.71 -12.30
CA MET A 1 5.33 -39.50 -11.52
C MET A 1 5.75 -38.16 -12.17
N SER A 2 6.48 -38.13 -13.29
CA SER A 2 6.99 -36.87 -13.89
C SER A 2 6.10 -36.22 -14.96
N ALA A 3 5.29 -36.97 -15.71
CA ALA A 3 4.48 -36.42 -16.82
C ALA A 3 3.30 -35.54 -16.36
N ILE A 4 2.66 -35.90 -15.23
CA ILE A 4 1.53 -35.17 -14.65
C ILE A 4 2.01 -33.86 -13.98
N ALA A 5 3.23 -33.84 -13.44
CA ALA A 5 3.82 -32.63 -12.87
C ALA A 5 4.16 -31.61 -13.97
N LEU A 6 4.73 -32.06 -15.08
CA LEU A 6 5.11 -31.18 -16.21
C LEU A 6 3.88 -30.57 -16.91
N THR A 7 2.82 -31.33 -17.12
CA THR A 7 1.57 -30.82 -17.71
C THR A 7 0.87 -29.82 -16.79
N ARG A 8 0.88 -30.05 -15.47
CA ARG A 8 0.30 -29.14 -14.48
C ARG A 8 1.09 -27.84 -14.34
N ILE A 9 2.41 -27.88 -14.50
CA ILE A 9 3.26 -26.68 -14.55
C ILE A 9 2.99 -25.89 -15.84
N HIS A 10 2.86 -26.57 -16.98
CA HIS A 10 2.63 -25.92 -18.28
C HIS A 10 1.24 -25.26 -18.37
N SER A 11 0.21 -25.87 -17.78
CA SER A 11 -1.12 -25.25 -17.73
C SER A 11 -1.13 -24.01 -16.82
N ARG A 12 -0.50 -24.11 -15.64
CA ARG A 12 -0.33 -23.00 -14.70
C ARG A 12 0.43 -21.83 -15.31
N THR A 13 1.51 -22.07 -16.05
CA THR A 13 2.24 -20.98 -16.70
C THR A 13 1.45 -20.33 -17.83
N ARG A 14 0.70 -21.09 -18.64
CA ARG A 14 -0.19 -20.50 -19.67
C ARG A 14 -1.32 -19.66 -19.07
N GLU A 15 -1.86 -20.06 -17.92
CA GLU A 15 -2.90 -19.31 -17.21
C GLU A 15 -2.38 -18.02 -16.56
N LEU A 16 -1.15 -18.02 -16.05
CA LEU A 16 -0.56 -16.85 -15.36
C LEU A 16 0.15 -15.88 -16.30
N ALA A 17 0.75 -16.38 -17.38
CA ALA A 17 1.54 -15.60 -18.33
C ALA A 17 0.87 -14.29 -18.80
N PRO A 18 -0.38 -14.27 -19.28
CA PRO A 18 -0.99 -13.03 -19.79
C PRO A 18 -1.04 -11.91 -18.74
N GLY A 19 -1.45 -12.22 -17.50
CA GLY A 19 -1.49 -11.21 -16.45
C GLY A 19 -0.12 -10.76 -15.97
N VAL A 20 0.85 -11.68 -15.88
CA VAL A 20 2.24 -11.34 -15.51
C VAL A 20 2.90 -10.44 -16.57
N ILE A 21 2.67 -10.73 -17.85
CA ILE A 21 3.18 -9.91 -18.96
C ILE A 21 2.60 -8.50 -18.89
N VAL A 22 1.29 -8.35 -18.66
CA VAL A 22 0.66 -7.03 -18.49
C VAL A 22 1.29 -6.27 -17.32
N SER A 23 1.46 -6.90 -16.15
CA SER A 23 2.12 -6.27 -15.01
C SER A 23 3.55 -5.83 -15.30
N LEU A 24 4.32 -6.64 -16.04
CA LEU A 24 5.68 -6.30 -16.46
C LEU A 24 5.71 -5.10 -17.43
N ILE A 25 4.79 -5.06 -18.40
CA ILE A 25 4.66 -3.93 -19.34
C ILE A 25 4.33 -2.65 -18.60
N VAL A 26 3.39 -2.70 -17.65
CA VAL A 26 3.03 -1.53 -16.82
C VAL A 26 4.22 -1.04 -16.00
N ALA A 27 4.96 -1.96 -15.37
CA ALA A 27 6.16 -1.60 -14.60
C ALA A 27 7.25 -0.96 -15.48
N ALA A 28 7.49 -1.50 -16.68
CA ALA A 28 8.45 -0.94 -17.63
C ALA A 28 8.01 0.43 -18.14
N ALA A 29 6.73 0.59 -18.51
CA ALA A 29 6.18 1.86 -18.96
C ALA A 29 6.24 2.94 -17.85
N ALA A 30 5.87 2.58 -16.62
CA ALA A 30 5.95 3.49 -15.49
C ALA A 30 7.40 3.95 -15.20
N SER A 31 8.36 3.03 -15.31
CA SER A 31 9.78 3.34 -15.11
C SER A 31 10.31 4.27 -16.21
N PHE A 32 9.97 4.00 -17.47
CA PHE A 32 10.34 4.86 -18.59
C PHE A 32 9.75 6.27 -18.46
N LEU A 33 8.47 6.38 -18.07
CA LEU A 33 7.82 7.68 -17.82
C LEU A 33 8.45 8.42 -16.64
N CYS A 34 8.84 7.71 -15.59
CA CYS A 34 9.56 8.28 -14.44
C CYS A 34 10.87 8.96 -14.88
N GLU A 35 11.67 8.26 -15.68
CA GLU A 35 12.95 8.79 -16.18
C GLU A 35 12.76 10.01 -17.09
N HIS A 36 11.72 10.01 -17.92
CA HIS A 36 11.49 11.08 -18.89
C HIS A 36 10.83 12.34 -18.28
N TYR A 37 9.89 12.17 -17.35
CA TYR A 37 9.11 13.27 -16.79
C TYR A 37 9.56 13.71 -15.38
N GLY A 38 10.47 12.95 -14.75
CA GLY A 38 11.01 13.24 -13.42
C GLY A 38 9.94 13.21 -12.32
N ALA A 39 8.84 12.50 -12.53
CA ALA A 39 7.79 12.27 -11.53
C ALA A 39 7.91 10.84 -10.97
N PRO A 40 7.43 10.56 -9.74
CA PRO A 40 7.66 9.27 -9.10
C PRO A 40 7.10 8.09 -9.91
N VAL A 41 7.88 7.02 -10.05
CA VAL A 41 7.48 5.78 -10.74
C VAL A 41 6.15 5.22 -10.23
N MET A 42 5.91 5.33 -8.92
CA MET A 42 4.67 4.89 -8.29
C MET A 42 3.43 5.61 -8.82
N LEU A 43 3.54 6.91 -9.10
CA LEU A 43 2.43 7.68 -9.66
C LEU A 43 2.04 7.13 -11.03
N PHE A 44 3.02 6.93 -11.92
CA PHE A 44 2.76 6.37 -13.24
C PHE A 44 2.26 4.93 -13.17
N ALA A 45 2.81 4.10 -12.28
CA ALA A 45 2.35 2.74 -12.08
C ALA A 45 0.88 2.70 -11.62
N LEU A 46 0.48 3.60 -10.71
CA LEU A 46 -0.89 3.72 -10.23
C LEU A 46 -1.84 4.22 -11.34
N LEU A 47 -1.46 5.27 -12.08
CA LEU A 47 -2.27 5.80 -13.17
C LEU A 47 -2.47 4.78 -14.31
N LEU A 48 -1.40 4.12 -14.74
CA LEU A 48 -1.45 3.05 -15.75
C LEU A 48 -2.24 1.84 -15.23
N GLY A 49 -2.03 1.45 -13.97
CA GLY A 49 -2.77 0.36 -13.33
C GLY A 49 -4.28 0.64 -13.24
N MET A 50 -4.67 1.87 -12.90
CA MET A 50 -6.08 2.28 -12.92
C MET A 50 -6.66 2.27 -14.34
N ALA A 51 -5.92 2.80 -15.32
CA ALA A 51 -6.35 2.79 -16.73
C ALA A 51 -6.55 1.36 -17.26
N LEU A 52 -5.75 0.41 -16.78
CA LEU A 52 -5.78 -1.00 -17.17
C LEU A 52 -6.56 -1.90 -16.20
N ASN A 53 -7.29 -1.32 -15.24
CA ASN A 53 -7.99 -2.08 -14.19
C ASN A 53 -9.00 -3.08 -14.78
N PHE A 54 -9.60 -2.78 -15.93
CA PHE A 54 -10.55 -3.67 -16.61
C PHE A 54 -9.96 -5.07 -16.93
N LEU A 55 -8.64 -5.18 -17.14
CA LEU A 55 -7.98 -6.48 -17.36
C LEU A 55 -7.93 -7.37 -16.09
N SER A 56 -8.16 -6.79 -14.92
CA SER A 56 -8.17 -7.51 -13.63
C SER A 56 -9.53 -8.09 -13.27
N GLY A 57 -10.62 -7.60 -13.88
CA GLY A 57 -11.99 -8.02 -13.56
C GLY A 57 -12.35 -9.39 -14.11
N GLU A 58 -12.20 -9.57 -15.42
CA GLU A 58 -12.57 -10.79 -16.16
C GLU A 58 -11.55 -11.11 -17.26
N GLY A 59 -11.46 -12.40 -17.65
CA GLY A 59 -10.63 -12.85 -18.76
C GLY A 59 -9.29 -13.48 -18.35
N SER A 60 -8.44 -13.72 -19.35
CA SER A 60 -7.19 -14.49 -19.20
C SER A 60 -6.14 -13.80 -18.32
N CYS A 61 -6.20 -12.48 -18.15
CA CYS A 61 -5.19 -11.74 -17.38
C CYS A 61 -5.40 -11.78 -15.87
N LYS A 62 -6.62 -12.07 -15.40
CA LYS A 62 -6.99 -12.03 -13.98
C LYS A 62 -6.08 -12.88 -13.10
N ALA A 63 -5.89 -14.15 -13.46
CA ALA A 63 -5.10 -15.09 -12.67
C ALA A 63 -3.64 -14.63 -12.52
N GLY A 64 -3.05 -14.11 -13.58
CA GLY A 64 -1.69 -13.57 -13.56
C GLY A 64 -1.56 -12.27 -12.76
N ILE A 65 -2.53 -11.37 -12.85
CA ILE A 65 -2.55 -10.12 -12.08
C ILE A 65 -2.69 -10.43 -10.58
N GLU A 66 -3.62 -11.30 -10.19
CA GLU A 66 -3.78 -11.72 -8.79
C GLU A 66 -2.53 -12.42 -8.23
N PHE A 67 -1.90 -13.26 -9.06
CA PHE A 67 -0.64 -13.91 -8.70
C PHE A 67 0.48 -12.89 -8.43
N THR A 68 0.63 -11.89 -9.31
CA THR A 68 1.64 -10.84 -9.16
C THR A 68 1.35 -9.98 -7.91
N ALA A 69 0.09 -9.56 -7.74
CA ALA A 69 -0.35 -8.72 -6.62
C ALA A 69 -0.16 -9.41 -5.25
N ARG A 70 -0.22 -10.74 -5.17
CA ARG A 70 -0.07 -11.46 -3.89
C ARG A 70 1.30 -12.09 -3.70
N SER A 71 1.71 -12.91 -4.66
CA SER A 71 2.90 -13.77 -4.49
C SER A 71 4.17 -12.98 -4.80
N VAL A 72 4.21 -12.32 -5.96
CA VAL A 72 5.38 -11.53 -6.37
C VAL A 72 5.56 -10.33 -5.43
N LEU A 73 4.47 -9.66 -5.04
CA LEU A 73 4.52 -8.56 -4.07
C LEU A 73 5.10 -9.00 -2.73
N ARG A 74 4.65 -10.12 -2.14
CA ARG A 74 5.22 -10.63 -0.87
C ARG A 74 6.69 -10.99 -0.98
N ILE A 75 7.10 -11.59 -2.10
CA ILE A 75 8.52 -11.87 -2.36
C ILE A 75 9.29 -10.55 -2.46
N GLY A 76 8.76 -9.55 -3.16
CA GLY A 76 9.35 -8.22 -3.26
C GLY A 76 9.52 -7.55 -1.90
N VAL A 77 8.49 -7.57 -1.05
CA VAL A 77 8.56 -7.03 0.32
C VAL A 77 9.58 -7.78 1.17
N ALA A 78 9.65 -9.11 1.05
CA ALA A 78 10.64 -9.91 1.76
C ALA A 78 12.08 -9.60 1.31
N LEU A 79 12.30 -9.46 -0.01
CA LEU A 79 13.59 -9.06 -0.58
C LEU A 79 13.98 -7.63 -0.19
N LEU A 80 13.00 -6.71 -0.15
CA LEU A 80 13.22 -5.34 0.31
C LEU A 80 13.65 -5.33 1.79
N GLY A 81 13.01 -6.15 2.62
CA GLY A 81 13.40 -6.36 4.01
C GLY A 81 14.80 -6.96 4.15
N MET A 82 15.17 -7.91 3.29
CA MET A 82 16.53 -8.47 3.24
C MET A 82 17.59 -7.44 2.82
N ARG A 83 17.21 -6.47 1.98
CA ARG A 83 18.09 -5.37 1.54
C ARG A 83 18.40 -4.40 2.67
N ILE A 84 17.51 -4.26 3.66
CA ILE A 84 17.78 -3.50 4.87
C ILE A 84 18.72 -4.34 5.74
N THR A 85 19.99 -3.97 5.80
CA THR A 85 20.97 -4.71 6.61
C THR A 85 20.71 -4.47 8.09
N LEU A 86 20.96 -5.49 8.92
CA LEU A 86 20.94 -5.32 10.38
C LEU A 86 21.86 -4.18 10.82
N GLU A 87 22.96 -3.95 10.11
CA GLU A 87 23.87 -2.82 10.32
C GLU A 87 23.21 -1.46 10.06
N GLN A 88 22.35 -1.32 9.05
CA GLN A 88 21.59 -0.09 8.83
C GLN A 88 20.59 0.17 9.95
N ILE A 89 19.92 -0.87 10.46
CA ILE A 89 18.98 -0.77 11.59
C ILE A 89 19.73 -0.38 12.88
N VAL A 90 20.85 -1.03 13.16
CA VAL A 90 21.70 -0.72 14.33
C VAL A 90 22.35 0.65 14.20
N GLY A 91 22.77 1.05 13.00
CA GLY A 91 23.36 2.36 12.71
C GLY A 91 22.35 3.52 12.77
N LEU A 92 21.08 3.28 12.40
CA LEU A 92 19.98 4.22 12.64
C LEU A 92 19.63 4.34 14.13
N GLY A 93 19.95 3.31 14.92
CA GLY A 93 19.70 3.24 16.35
C GLY A 93 18.23 3.07 16.72
N TRP A 94 17.91 3.21 18.01
CA TRP A 94 16.54 3.06 18.54
C TRP A 94 15.61 4.23 18.21
N LYS A 95 16.16 5.37 17.74
CA LYS A 95 15.40 6.61 17.54
C LYS A 95 14.29 6.50 16.49
N PRO A 96 14.51 5.93 15.28
CA PRO A 96 13.45 5.83 14.28
C PRO A 96 12.35 4.86 14.72
N LEU A 97 12.73 3.76 15.41
CA LEU A 97 11.77 2.83 15.97
C LEU A 97 10.87 3.50 17.02
N ALA A 98 11.48 4.24 17.96
CA ALA A 98 10.73 5.00 18.95
C ALA A 98 9.83 6.07 18.29
N LEU A 99 10.33 6.76 17.27
CA LEU A 99 9.56 7.75 16.52
C LEU A 99 8.32 7.13 15.87
N VAL A 100 8.46 5.98 15.20
CA VAL A 100 7.32 5.26 14.59
C VAL A 100 6.31 4.86 15.65
N VAL A 101 6.74 4.26 16.76
CA VAL A 101 5.83 3.84 17.84
C VAL A 101 5.08 5.05 18.42
N ILE A 102 5.79 6.16 18.69
CA ILE A 102 5.18 7.39 19.20
C ILE A 102 4.18 7.96 18.20
N LEU A 103 4.55 8.06 16.91
CA LEU A 103 3.66 8.58 15.87
C LEU A 103 2.40 7.72 15.73
N VAL A 104 2.52 6.40 15.77
CA VAL A 104 1.36 5.50 15.72
C VAL A 104 0.44 5.73 16.92
N VAL A 105 0.99 5.74 18.14
CA VAL A 105 0.20 5.94 19.37
C VAL A 105 -0.47 7.32 19.37
N VAL A 106 0.25 8.38 19.00
CA VAL A 106 -0.27 9.74 18.93
C VAL A 106 -1.37 9.84 17.89
N THR A 107 -1.15 9.32 16.68
CA THR A 107 -2.13 9.40 15.59
C THR A 107 -3.43 8.67 15.94
N ILE A 108 -3.34 7.47 16.53
CA ILE A 108 -4.52 6.73 16.98
C ILE A 108 -5.22 7.48 18.11
N SER A 109 -4.47 8.00 19.09
CA SER A 109 -5.03 8.73 20.23
C SER A 109 -5.77 10.00 19.78
N VAL A 110 -5.15 10.79 18.90
CA VAL A 110 -5.74 11.99 18.31
C VAL A 110 -7.00 11.63 17.53
N SER A 111 -6.97 10.58 16.72
CA SER A 111 -8.14 10.12 15.97
C SER A 111 -9.31 9.71 16.88
N VAL A 112 -9.03 8.99 17.98
CA VAL A 112 -10.07 8.61 18.95
C VAL A 112 -10.68 9.84 19.64
N VAL A 113 -9.86 10.82 20.00
CA VAL A 113 -10.36 12.08 20.59
C VAL A 113 -11.17 12.87 19.57
N ALA A 114 -10.67 13.03 18.35
CA ALA A 114 -11.35 13.74 17.27
C ALA A 114 -12.70 13.08 16.92
N ALA A 115 -12.74 11.75 16.82
CA ALA A 115 -13.98 11.00 16.60
C ALA A 115 -14.99 11.29 17.72
N LYS A 116 -14.55 11.30 18.98
CA LYS A 116 -15.43 11.62 20.12
C LYS A 116 -15.97 13.04 20.06
N VAL A 117 -15.14 14.03 19.68
CA VAL A 117 -15.53 15.44 19.55
C VAL A 117 -16.56 15.62 18.42
N LEU A 118 -16.40 14.88 17.32
CA LEU A 118 -17.31 14.88 16.17
C LEU A 118 -18.58 14.04 16.39
N GLY A 119 -18.78 13.45 17.58
CA GLY A 119 -19.96 12.64 17.91
C GLY A 119 -19.93 11.20 17.40
N PHE A 120 -18.78 10.73 16.90
CA PHE A 120 -18.58 9.33 16.48
C PHE A 120 -18.16 8.43 17.64
N SER A 121 -18.29 7.11 17.44
CA SER A 121 -17.88 6.11 18.42
C SER A 121 -16.36 6.01 18.53
N ARG A 122 -15.86 5.57 19.69
CA ARG A 122 -14.42 5.27 19.87
C ARG A 122 -13.93 4.17 18.92
N LEU A 123 -14.81 3.23 18.58
CA LEU A 123 -14.53 2.19 17.59
C LEU A 123 -14.21 2.80 16.22
N PHE A 124 -15.01 3.78 15.77
CA PHE A 124 -14.72 4.50 14.53
C PHE A 124 -13.37 5.20 14.60
N GLY A 125 -13.08 5.93 15.69
CA GLY A 125 -11.79 6.60 15.86
C GLY A 125 -10.57 5.67 15.91
N MET A 126 -10.73 4.47 16.48
CA MET A 126 -9.68 3.43 16.46
C MET A 126 -9.46 2.87 15.06
N LEU A 127 -10.54 2.60 14.33
CA LEU A 127 -10.47 2.11 12.95
C LEU A 127 -9.81 3.14 12.03
N THR A 128 -10.30 4.38 12.02
CA THR A 128 -9.73 5.45 11.19
C THR A 128 -8.31 5.80 11.60
N GLY A 129 -8.04 5.88 12.90
CA GLY A 129 -6.71 6.19 13.42
C GLY A 129 -5.69 5.12 13.06
N GLY A 130 -6.03 3.85 13.25
CA GLY A 130 -5.15 2.74 12.91
C GLY A 130 -4.96 2.57 11.40
N ALA A 131 -6.01 2.80 10.61
CA ALA A 131 -5.90 2.84 9.16
C ALA A 131 -4.92 3.91 8.68
N THR A 132 -5.00 5.12 9.25
CA THR A 132 -4.14 6.24 8.84
C THR A 132 -2.69 6.09 9.36
N ALA A 133 -2.50 5.44 10.51
CA ALA A 133 -1.21 5.37 11.19
C ALA A 133 -0.30 4.20 10.76
N ILE A 134 -0.84 3.15 10.11
CA ILE A 134 -0.10 1.89 9.91
C ILE A 134 0.04 1.54 8.42
N CYS A 135 -1.03 1.06 7.79
CA CYS A 135 -1.00 0.51 6.43
C CYS A 135 -2.38 0.58 5.73
N GLY A 136 -3.14 1.64 6.01
CA GLY A 136 -4.38 1.94 5.29
C GLY A 136 -5.50 0.93 5.57
N ALA A 137 -6.11 0.44 4.49
CA ALA A 137 -7.27 -0.44 4.56
C ALA A 137 -6.96 -1.79 5.24
N SER A 138 -5.75 -2.32 5.07
CA SER A 138 -5.34 -3.59 5.68
C SER A 138 -5.30 -3.51 7.21
N ALA A 139 -4.86 -2.37 7.77
CA ALA A 139 -4.92 -2.10 9.21
C ALA A 139 -6.36 -1.96 9.71
N ALA A 140 -7.24 -1.30 8.95
CA ALA A 140 -8.66 -1.17 9.30
C ALA A 140 -9.34 -2.55 9.44
N LEU A 141 -9.07 -3.45 8.50
CA LEU A 141 -9.62 -4.81 8.50
C LEU A 141 -9.08 -5.65 9.67
N ALA A 142 -7.77 -5.57 9.95
CA ALA A 142 -7.15 -6.26 11.08
C ALA A 142 -7.71 -5.78 12.42
N LEU A 143 -7.86 -4.46 12.61
CA LEU A 143 -8.45 -3.89 13.81
C LEU A 143 -9.93 -4.25 13.97
N ALA A 144 -10.69 -4.28 12.88
CA ALA A 144 -12.08 -4.72 12.90
C ALA A 144 -12.23 -6.19 13.31
N ALA A 145 -11.26 -7.04 12.97
CA ALA A 145 -11.22 -8.44 13.39
C ALA A 145 -10.83 -8.60 14.88
N ALA A 146 -9.92 -7.75 15.38
CA ALA A 146 -9.43 -7.80 16.76
C ALA A 146 -10.37 -7.11 17.78
N LEU A 147 -11.17 -6.13 17.36
CA LEU A 147 -12.07 -5.38 18.24
C LEU A 147 -13.39 -6.12 18.54
N PRO A 148 -13.98 -5.89 19.74
CA PRO A 148 -15.26 -6.48 20.14
C PRO A 148 -16.36 -6.23 19.11
N ASN A 149 -17.32 -7.16 19.01
CA ASN A 149 -18.44 -7.00 18.11
C ASN A 149 -19.32 -5.82 18.52
N HIS A 150 -19.57 -4.93 17.56
CA HIS A 150 -20.42 -3.75 17.70
C HIS A 150 -21.30 -3.65 16.46
N PRO A 151 -22.58 -3.28 16.57
CA PRO A 151 -23.53 -3.27 15.43
C PRO A 151 -23.09 -2.33 14.30
N GLN A 152 -22.34 -1.28 14.60
CA GLN A 152 -21.82 -0.33 13.60
C GLN A 152 -20.44 -0.72 13.03
N LYS A 153 -19.83 -1.83 13.47
CA LYS A 153 -18.45 -2.18 13.14
C LYS A 153 -18.24 -2.32 11.63
N GLU A 154 -19.09 -3.08 10.95
CA GLU A 154 -18.97 -3.33 9.52
C GLU A 154 -19.07 -2.04 8.70
N ARG A 155 -20.08 -1.21 9.01
CA ARG A 155 -20.24 0.11 8.37
C ARG A 155 -19.03 1.01 8.63
N ALA A 156 -18.57 1.08 9.88
CA ALA A 156 -17.41 1.88 10.26
C ALA A 156 -16.14 1.44 9.52
N THR A 157 -15.92 0.13 9.38
CA THR A 157 -14.79 -0.42 8.61
C THR A 157 -14.90 -0.06 7.14
N LEU A 158 -16.06 -0.26 6.51
CA LEU A 158 -16.28 0.08 5.09
C LEU A 158 -16.06 1.58 4.83
N PHE A 159 -16.64 2.45 5.65
CA PHE A 159 -16.43 3.90 5.55
C PHE A 159 -14.96 4.28 5.73
N THR A 160 -14.27 3.65 6.70
CA THR A 160 -12.85 3.90 6.94
C THR A 160 -12.01 3.49 5.74
N VAL A 161 -12.22 2.28 5.21
CA VAL A 161 -11.47 1.76 4.06
C VAL A 161 -11.66 2.66 2.84
N ILE A 162 -12.90 2.98 2.49
CA ILE A 162 -13.20 3.83 1.33
C ILE A 162 -12.62 5.23 1.51
N GLY A 163 -12.82 5.84 2.69
CA GLY A 163 -12.34 7.19 2.98
C GLY A 163 -10.82 7.28 2.97
N VAL A 164 -10.13 6.37 3.66
CA VAL A 164 -8.67 6.36 3.72
C VAL A 164 -8.07 6.05 2.36
N SER A 165 -8.60 5.10 1.59
CA SER A 165 -8.07 4.81 0.25
C SER A 165 -8.28 5.97 -0.72
N ALA A 166 -9.44 6.64 -0.70
CA ALA A 166 -9.69 7.81 -1.54
C ALA A 166 -8.77 9.00 -1.19
N LEU A 167 -8.61 9.27 0.12
CA LEU A 167 -7.71 10.32 0.61
C LEU A 167 -6.23 9.99 0.32
N SER A 168 -5.82 8.73 0.52
CA SER A 168 -4.45 8.28 0.27
C SER A 168 -4.10 8.31 -1.21
N THR A 169 -5.02 7.89 -2.09
CA THR A 169 -4.83 8.01 -3.56
C THR A 169 -4.64 9.47 -3.95
N THR A 170 -5.44 10.36 -3.38
CA THR A 170 -5.33 11.80 -3.61
C THR A 170 -3.98 12.34 -3.11
N ALA A 171 -3.58 12.00 -1.89
CA ALA A 171 -2.31 12.41 -1.30
C ALA A 171 -1.11 11.89 -2.09
N MET A 172 -1.17 10.66 -2.59
CA MET A 172 -0.10 10.04 -3.38
C MET A 172 0.15 10.76 -4.72
N ILE A 173 -0.88 11.40 -5.29
CA ILE A 173 -0.74 12.22 -6.49
C ILE A 173 -0.25 13.63 -6.12
N LEU A 174 -0.87 14.25 -5.11
CA LEU A 174 -0.62 15.65 -4.78
C LEU A 174 0.72 15.87 -4.05
N TYR A 175 1.10 15.00 -3.11
CA TYR A 175 2.26 15.24 -2.23
C TYR A 175 3.58 15.29 -3.00
N PRO A 176 3.85 14.42 -3.99
CA PRO A 176 5.05 14.55 -4.81
C PRO A 176 5.08 15.86 -5.61
N MET A 177 3.93 16.32 -6.11
CA MET A 177 3.84 17.61 -6.82
C MET A 177 4.14 18.78 -5.87
N ILE A 178 3.62 18.73 -4.64
CA ILE A 178 3.90 19.73 -3.60
C ILE A 178 5.39 19.72 -3.22
N CYS A 179 6.00 18.54 -3.02
CA CYS A 179 7.41 18.42 -2.68
C CYS A 179 8.31 19.00 -3.79
N LYS A 180 7.95 18.76 -5.05
CA LYS A 180 8.65 19.33 -6.21
C LYS A 180 8.49 20.84 -6.29
N TRP A 181 7.28 21.35 -6.05
CA TRP A 181 7.00 22.79 -6.05
C TRP A 181 7.73 23.54 -4.93
N LEU A 182 7.88 22.89 -3.76
CA LEU A 182 8.65 23.41 -2.62
C LEU A 182 10.17 23.19 -2.75
N GLU A 183 10.64 22.62 -3.87
CA GLU A 183 12.06 22.30 -4.13
C GLU A 183 12.73 21.53 -2.96
N LEU A 184 11.98 20.64 -2.31
CA LEU A 184 12.51 19.87 -1.19
C LEU A 184 13.64 18.94 -1.64
N SER A 185 14.69 18.85 -0.82
CA SER A 185 15.76 17.89 -1.06
C SER A 185 15.23 16.44 -1.11
N PRO A 186 15.81 15.54 -1.91
CA PRO A 186 15.34 14.15 -2.05
C PRO A 186 15.23 13.41 -0.71
N GLN A 187 16.11 13.73 0.25
CA GLN A 187 16.13 13.13 1.57
C GLN A 187 14.91 13.57 2.40
N ILE A 188 14.62 14.88 2.43
CA ILE A 188 13.50 15.44 3.18
C ILE A 188 12.18 15.02 2.54
N ALA A 189 12.08 15.07 1.20
CA ALA A 189 10.93 14.58 0.47
C ALA A 189 10.69 13.09 0.74
N GLY A 190 11.76 12.28 0.77
CA GLY A 190 11.68 10.85 1.10
C GLY A 190 11.15 10.60 2.52
N VAL A 191 11.64 11.33 3.52
CA VAL A 191 11.16 11.22 4.91
C VAL A 191 9.70 11.69 5.03
N PHE A 192 9.34 12.78 4.37
CA PHE A 192 7.98 13.32 4.40
C PHE A 192 6.98 12.38 3.72
N LEU A 193 7.28 11.93 2.50
CA LEU A 193 6.42 11.02 1.74
C LEU A 193 6.33 9.66 2.44
N GLY A 194 7.45 9.11 2.92
CA GLY A 194 7.48 7.85 3.66
C GLY A 194 6.77 7.91 5.02
N GLY A 195 6.75 9.08 5.67
CA GLY A 195 6.04 9.29 6.92
C GLY A 195 4.55 9.63 6.79
N THR A 196 4.04 9.81 5.56
CA THR A 196 2.66 10.22 5.32
C THR A 196 1.87 9.24 4.44
N ILE A 197 2.52 8.62 3.45
CA ILE A 197 1.89 7.70 2.52
C ILE A 197 2.23 6.26 2.93
N HIS A 198 1.25 5.57 3.51
CA HIS A 198 1.41 4.22 4.06
C HIS A 198 0.77 3.13 3.17
N ASP A 199 0.02 3.52 2.14
CA ASP A 199 -0.81 2.63 1.29
C ASP A 199 -0.07 2.09 0.04
N VAL A 200 1.25 2.29 -0.02
CA VAL A 200 2.09 1.97 -1.18
C VAL A 200 2.17 0.47 -1.49
N ALA A 201 2.07 -0.37 -0.46
CA ALA A 201 2.26 -1.81 -0.56
C ALA A 201 0.93 -2.59 -0.60
N GLN A 202 -0.21 -1.92 -0.76
CA GLN A 202 -1.53 -2.55 -0.72
C GLN A 202 -1.84 -3.36 -1.98
#